data_AF-A0A7J6KJE8-F1
#
_entry.id   AF-A0A7J6KJE8-F1
#
_cell.length_a   1.000
_cell.length_b   1.000
_cell.length_c   1.000
_cell.angle_alpha   90.00
_cell.angle_beta   90.00
_cell.angle_gamma   90.00
#
_symmetry.space_group_name_H-M   'P 1'
#
loop_
_entity.id
_entity.type
_entity.pdbx_description
1 polymer ?
#
loop_
_entity_poly.entity_id
_entity_poly.type
_entity_poly.pdbx_seq_one_letter_code
_entity_poly.pdbx_strand_id
1 'polypeptide(L)'
;FAIYGPSYEALEGEGSCGSLAWGCYFCPTDNPCGDILSRKRWKVKFADGHQFEYVEHNVTLVIADKTVPNFKIGLTVAYTKIPDWDSWVFGLLGLSIGRTNIPETFLEQLKRRQVISSLVFSIHAEQQGPHISGNLTLDDSSITEGSPVPVKGCWSQIKKIT
;
A
#
# COMPACT_ATOMS: atom_id res chain seq x y z
N PHE A 1 -1.86 -2.61 -0.30
CA PHE A 1 -2.20 -3.64 0.68
C PHE A 1 -1.46 -3.32 1.96
N ALA A 2 -2.16 -3.27 3.09
CA ALA A 2 -1.55 -3.14 4.43
C ALA A 2 -1.94 -4.37 5.26
N ILE A 3 -1.07 -4.80 6.18
CA ILE A 3 -1.36 -5.97 7.04
C ILE A 3 -2.25 -5.53 8.20
N TYR A 4 -3.36 -6.24 8.41
CA TYR A 4 -4.26 -5.99 9.53
C TYR A 4 -3.65 -6.54 10.82
N GLY A 5 -3.37 -5.66 11.78
CA GLY A 5 -2.63 -6.00 13.00
C GLY A 5 -3.24 -7.15 13.80
N PRO A 6 -4.54 -7.10 14.14
CA PRO A 6 -5.18 -8.18 14.88
C PRO A 6 -5.12 -9.55 14.20
N SER A 7 -5.15 -9.60 12.86
CA SER A 7 -4.98 -10.86 12.13
C SER A 7 -3.54 -11.38 12.21
N TYR A 8 -2.56 -10.48 12.15
CA TYR A 8 -1.14 -10.84 12.21
C TYR A 8 -0.75 -11.32 13.62
N GLU A 9 -1.14 -10.58 14.65
CA GLU A 9 -0.84 -10.92 16.04
C GLU A 9 -1.55 -12.20 16.50
N ALA A 10 -2.74 -12.50 15.96
CA ALA A 10 -3.41 -13.77 16.22
C ALA A 10 -2.62 -14.98 15.67
N LEU A 11 -1.78 -14.78 14.66
CA LEU A 11 -0.96 -15.84 14.06
C LEU A 11 0.43 -15.92 14.69
N GLU A 12 1.11 -14.77 14.83
CA GLU A 12 2.52 -14.69 15.21
C GLU A 12 2.74 -14.38 16.71
N GLY A 13 1.66 -14.11 17.44
CA GLY A 13 1.67 -13.74 18.86
C GLY A 13 1.47 -12.24 19.09
N GLU A 14 0.96 -11.90 20.26
CA GLU A 14 0.75 -10.51 20.69
C GLU A 14 2.07 -9.71 20.66
N GLY A 15 2.04 -8.50 20.09
CA GLY A 15 3.22 -7.65 19.95
C GLY A 15 4.13 -8.00 18.77
N SER A 16 3.84 -9.06 18.01
CA SER A 16 4.57 -9.40 16.78
C SER A 16 4.51 -8.30 15.72
N CYS A 17 3.46 -7.48 15.69
CA CYS A 17 3.43 -6.29 14.83
C CYS A 17 4.56 -5.29 15.14
N GLY A 18 5.08 -5.28 16.36
CA GLY A 18 6.20 -4.42 16.77
C GLY A 18 7.57 -4.90 16.27
N SER A 19 7.70 -6.17 15.86
CA SER A 19 8.94 -6.69 15.26
C SER A 19 9.02 -6.46 13.76
N LEU A 20 7.89 -6.17 13.11
CA LEU A 20 7.85 -5.70 11.73
C LEU A 20 8.36 -4.26 11.69
N ALA A 21 9.42 -4.00 10.91
CA ALA A 21 9.99 -2.65 10.82
C ALA A 21 8.98 -1.59 10.31
N TRP A 22 7.88 -2.07 9.73
CA TRP A 22 6.81 -1.29 9.13
C TRP A 22 5.48 -1.33 9.89
N GLY A 23 5.42 -2.08 11.01
CA GLY A 23 4.22 -2.18 11.86
C GLY A 23 3.04 -2.88 11.20
N CYS A 24 1.87 -2.78 11.80
CA CYS A 24 0.61 -3.24 11.22
C CYS A 24 -0.42 -2.11 11.19
N TYR A 25 -1.42 -2.23 10.34
CA TYR A 25 -2.58 -1.37 10.37
C TYR A 25 -3.50 -1.76 11.52
N PHE A 26 -3.65 -0.86 12.47
CA PHE A 26 -4.70 -0.90 13.49
C PHE A 26 -5.72 0.18 13.17
N CYS A 27 -6.98 -0.18 13.22
CA CYS A 27 -8.04 0.77 12.93
C CYS A 27 -8.11 1.81 14.02
N PRO A 28 -8.24 3.09 13.65
CA PRO A 28 -8.28 4.15 14.63
C PRO A 28 -9.60 4.06 15.42
N THR A 29 -9.59 4.55 16.65
CA THR A 29 -10.72 4.43 17.59
C THR A 29 -11.98 5.13 17.12
N ASP A 30 -11.85 6.18 16.30
CA ASP A 30 -12.93 6.94 15.68
C ASP A 30 -13.52 6.27 14.43
N ASN A 31 -12.83 5.28 13.85
CA ASN A 31 -13.32 4.46 12.74
C ASN A 31 -13.00 2.97 12.99
N PRO A 32 -13.67 2.35 13.97
CA PRO A 32 -13.36 0.99 14.37
C PRO A 32 -13.74 -0.03 13.30
N CYS A 33 -12.89 -1.03 13.13
CA CYS A 33 -13.03 -2.07 12.13
C CYS A 33 -13.84 -3.29 12.59
N GLY A 34 -14.91 -3.06 13.36
CA GLY A 34 -15.67 -4.13 13.99
C GLY A 34 -16.24 -5.18 13.02
N ASP A 35 -16.45 -4.81 11.76
CA ASP A 35 -17.00 -5.66 10.72
C ASP A 35 -15.95 -6.23 9.74
N ILE A 36 -14.65 -5.90 9.88
CA ILE A 36 -13.60 -6.27 8.91
C ILE A 36 -13.63 -7.76 8.55
N LEU A 37 -13.74 -8.64 9.54
CA LEU A 37 -13.68 -10.08 9.33
C LEU A 37 -14.95 -10.65 8.65
N SER A 38 -16.05 -9.90 8.68
CA SER A 38 -17.33 -10.26 8.04
C SER A 38 -17.49 -9.70 6.63
N ARG A 39 -16.63 -8.76 6.20
CA ARG A 39 -16.69 -8.16 4.86
C ARG A 39 -16.34 -9.17 3.77
N LYS A 40 -16.76 -8.86 2.54
CA LYS A 40 -16.37 -9.62 1.33
C LYS A 40 -14.84 -9.67 1.23
N ARG A 41 -14.31 -10.90 1.21
CA ARG A 41 -12.88 -11.16 1.07
C ARG A 41 -12.52 -11.39 -0.38
N TRP A 42 -11.36 -10.91 -0.76
CA TRP A 42 -10.76 -11.08 -2.07
C TRP A 42 -9.47 -11.86 -1.93
N LYS A 43 -9.17 -12.71 -2.91
CA LYS A 43 -7.92 -13.46 -2.94
C LYS A 43 -7.03 -12.92 -4.05
N VAL A 44 -5.76 -12.75 -3.73
CA VAL A 44 -4.72 -12.41 -4.70
C VAL A 44 -3.61 -13.45 -4.59
N LYS A 45 -3.21 -13.99 -5.75
CA LYS A 45 -2.10 -14.91 -5.88
C LYS A 45 -1.01 -14.22 -6.68
N PHE A 46 0.19 -14.19 -6.12
CA PHE A 46 1.38 -13.64 -6.76
C PHE A 46 2.13 -14.72 -7.53
N ALA A 47 3.01 -14.29 -8.44
CA ALA A 47 3.79 -15.18 -9.30
C ALA A 47 4.79 -16.04 -8.51
N ASP A 48 5.25 -15.54 -7.37
CA ASP A 48 6.12 -16.23 -6.41
C ASP A 48 5.39 -17.31 -5.58
N GLY A 49 4.09 -17.52 -5.81
CA GLY A 49 3.27 -18.50 -5.11
C GLY A 49 2.65 -17.99 -3.81
N HIS A 50 3.00 -16.80 -3.34
CA HIS A 50 2.35 -16.20 -2.17
C HIS A 50 0.89 -15.87 -2.47
N GLN A 51 0.02 -16.06 -1.48
CA GLN A 51 -1.40 -15.76 -1.58
C GLN A 51 -1.86 -14.95 -0.38
N PHE A 52 -2.57 -13.86 -0.65
CA PHE A 52 -3.21 -13.02 0.36
C PHE A 52 -4.73 -13.07 0.22
N GLU A 53 -5.41 -13.07 1.36
CA GLU A 53 -6.81 -12.68 1.46
C GLU A 53 -6.89 -11.29 2.08
N TYR A 54 -7.67 -10.42 1.45
CA TYR A 54 -7.84 -9.05 1.90
C TYR A 54 -9.30 -8.60 1.83
N VAL A 55 -9.61 -7.57 2.61
CA VAL A 55 -10.88 -6.85 2.56
C VAL A 55 -10.65 -5.40 2.13
N GLU A 56 -11.64 -4.77 1.49
CA GLU A 56 -11.56 -3.34 1.21
C GLU A 56 -11.82 -2.52 2.48
N HIS A 57 -11.01 -1.50 2.68
CA HIS A 57 -11.15 -0.55 3.77
C HIS A 57 -10.89 0.88 3.29
N ASN A 58 -11.73 1.81 3.75
CA ASN A 58 -11.59 3.22 3.42
C ASN A 58 -10.61 3.87 4.39
N VAL A 59 -9.66 4.62 3.85
CA VAL A 59 -8.67 5.41 4.59
C VAL A 59 -8.59 6.80 4.00
N THR A 60 -7.96 7.72 4.72
CA THR A 60 -7.48 8.97 4.16
C THR A 60 -6.05 8.74 3.67
N LEU A 61 -5.84 8.87 2.35
CA LEU A 61 -4.51 8.78 1.75
C LEU A 61 -3.90 10.18 1.67
N VAL A 62 -2.68 10.34 2.17
CA VAL A 62 -1.89 11.56 1.95
C VAL A 62 -0.75 11.22 0.99
N ILE A 63 -0.69 11.94 -0.13
CA ILE A 63 0.36 11.77 -1.16
C ILE A 63 0.87 13.15 -1.57
N ALA A 64 2.18 13.38 -1.34
CA ALA A 64 2.79 14.70 -1.44
C ALA A 64 2.01 15.75 -0.61
N ASP A 65 1.46 16.77 -1.25
CA ASP A 65 0.66 17.85 -0.66
C ASP A 65 -0.86 17.60 -0.74
N LYS A 66 -1.29 16.47 -1.31
CA LYS A 66 -2.71 16.13 -1.50
C LYS A 66 -3.22 15.19 -0.42
N THR A 67 -4.38 15.53 0.14
CA THR A 67 -5.15 14.67 1.05
C THR A 67 -6.38 14.12 0.34
N VAL A 68 -6.50 12.80 0.28
CA VAL A 68 -7.49 12.08 -0.51
C VAL A 68 -8.36 11.24 0.43
N PRO A 69 -9.54 11.75 0.84
CA PRO A 69 -10.43 11.01 1.73
C PRO A 69 -11.10 9.83 1.02
N ASN A 70 -11.59 8.88 1.82
CA ASN A 70 -12.32 7.70 1.34
C ASN A 70 -11.57 6.92 0.26
N PHE A 71 -10.24 6.84 0.37
CA PHE A 71 -9.39 6.04 -0.50
C PHE A 71 -9.48 4.58 -0.07
N LYS A 72 -9.72 3.66 -0.99
CA LYS A 72 -9.82 2.23 -0.68
C LYS A 72 -8.45 1.56 -0.73
N ILE A 73 -8.10 0.89 0.35
CA ILE A 73 -6.96 -0.02 0.40
C ILE A 73 -7.44 -1.45 0.66
N GLY A 74 -6.65 -2.42 0.24
CA GLY A 74 -6.80 -3.80 0.69
C GLY A 74 -6.12 -3.99 2.05
N LEU A 75 -6.88 -4.38 3.08
CA LEU A 75 -6.33 -4.85 4.34
C LEU A 75 -6.19 -6.36 4.31
N THR A 76 -4.95 -6.84 4.38
CA THR A 76 -4.64 -8.27 4.39
C THR A 76 -5.06 -8.86 5.73
N VAL A 77 -6.01 -9.79 5.71
CA VAL A 77 -6.60 -10.44 6.89
C VAL A 77 -6.21 -11.91 7.01
N ALA A 78 -5.66 -12.51 5.94
CA ALA A 78 -5.05 -13.82 5.95
C ALA A 78 -3.98 -13.95 4.86
N TYR A 79 -3.00 -14.81 5.07
CA TYR A 79 -1.91 -15.09 4.13
C TYR A 79 -1.46 -16.55 4.30
N THR A 80 -1.02 -17.18 3.21
CA THR A 80 -0.56 -18.58 3.25
C THR A 80 0.87 -18.72 3.79
N LYS A 81 1.71 -17.71 3.53
CA LYS A 81 3.06 -17.59 4.07
C LYS A 81 3.35 -16.10 4.20
N ILE A 82 3.90 -15.67 5.34
CA ILE A 82 4.47 -14.32 5.45
C ILE A 82 5.56 -14.25 4.37
N PRO A 83 5.46 -13.32 3.42
CA PRO A 83 6.52 -13.14 2.47
C PRO A 83 7.83 -12.90 3.20
N ASP A 84 8.90 -13.54 2.75
CA ASP A 84 10.27 -13.18 3.14
C ASP A 84 10.63 -11.84 2.47
N TRP A 85 9.79 -10.82 2.66
CA TRP A 85 10.11 -9.46 2.26
C TRP A 85 11.24 -9.00 3.16
N ASP A 86 12.29 -8.47 2.54
CA ASP A 86 13.25 -7.66 3.27
C ASP A 86 12.49 -6.70 4.16
N SER A 87 12.97 -6.55 5.39
CA SER A 87 12.33 -5.86 6.51
C SER A 87 11.80 -4.44 6.21
N TRP A 88 12.00 -3.89 5.01
CA TRP A 88 11.73 -2.52 4.60
C TRP A 88 10.48 -2.37 3.69
N VAL A 89 9.72 -3.45 3.42
CA VAL A 89 8.50 -3.38 2.60
C VAL A 89 7.25 -3.21 3.47
N PHE A 90 6.68 -2.00 3.49
CA PHE A 90 5.53 -1.59 4.33
C PHE A 90 4.17 -2.07 3.83
N GLY A 91 4.11 -2.50 2.57
CA GLY A 91 2.87 -2.83 1.90
C GLY A 91 3.07 -2.86 0.40
N LEU A 92 2.16 -3.53 -0.30
CA LEU A 92 2.21 -3.62 -1.74
C LEU A 92 1.29 -2.59 -2.38
N LEU A 93 1.84 -1.78 -3.28
CA LEU A 93 1.07 -0.91 -4.15
C LEU A 93 0.84 -1.61 -5.50
N GLY A 94 -0.40 -1.99 -5.79
CA GLY A 94 -0.75 -2.60 -7.07
C GLY A 94 -0.90 -1.53 -8.16
N LEU A 95 0.05 -1.48 -9.10
CA LEU A 95 0.03 -0.55 -10.25
C LEU A 95 -0.53 -1.15 -11.54
N SER A 96 -0.92 -2.42 -11.54
CA SER A 96 -1.51 -3.08 -12.71
C SER A 96 -2.87 -2.47 -13.07
N ILE A 97 -3.15 -2.32 -14.36
CA ILE A 97 -4.41 -1.77 -14.90
C ILE A 97 -5.33 -2.91 -15.35
N GLY A 98 -6.65 -2.72 -15.27
CA GLY A 98 -7.62 -3.56 -16.00
C GLY A 98 -7.77 -4.98 -15.47
N ARG A 99 -7.97 -5.14 -14.15
CA ARG A 99 -8.21 -6.46 -13.55
C ARG A 99 -9.70 -6.75 -13.43
N THR A 100 -10.18 -7.76 -14.14
CA THR A 100 -11.60 -8.15 -14.22
C THR A 100 -12.24 -8.51 -12.87
N ASN A 101 -11.44 -8.92 -11.88
CA ASN A 101 -11.91 -9.46 -10.60
C ASN A 101 -11.30 -8.78 -9.37
N ILE A 102 -10.64 -7.63 -9.55
CA ILE A 102 -10.14 -6.83 -8.44
C ILE A 102 -10.91 -5.51 -8.45
N PRO A 103 -11.35 -5.01 -7.29
CA PRO A 103 -11.90 -3.66 -7.20
C PRO A 103 -10.93 -2.62 -7.78
N GLU A 104 -11.46 -1.43 -8.04
CA GLU A 104 -10.72 -0.28 -8.58
C GLU A 104 -9.27 -0.18 -8.06
N THR A 105 -8.32 -0.21 -8.99
CA THR A 105 -6.89 -0.23 -8.71
C THR A 105 -6.42 1.10 -8.12
N PHE A 106 -5.20 1.14 -7.57
CA PHE A 106 -4.66 2.37 -6.98
C PHE A 106 -4.67 3.55 -7.96
N LEU A 107 -4.17 3.34 -9.18
CA LEU A 107 -4.11 4.37 -10.22
C LEU A 107 -5.51 4.79 -10.69
N GLU A 108 -6.44 3.85 -10.82
CA GLU A 108 -7.84 4.16 -11.18
C GLU A 108 -8.50 5.03 -10.11
N GLN A 109 -8.29 4.73 -8.81
CA GLN A 109 -8.80 5.54 -7.71
C GLN A 109 -8.21 6.95 -7.71
N LEU A 110 -6.90 7.10 -7.95
CA LEU A 110 -6.24 8.40 -8.06
C LEU A 110 -6.82 9.21 -9.22
N LYS A 111 -6.98 8.61 -10.40
CA LYS A 111 -7.53 9.27 -11.58
C LYS A 111 -8.98 9.69 -11.36
N ARG A 112 -9.83 8.79 -10.84
CA ARG A 112 -11.24 9.09 -10.54
C ARG A 112 -11.39 10.24 -9.54
N ARG A 113 -10.45 10.38 -8.62
CA ARG A 113 -10.40 11.46 -7.61
C ARG A 113 -9.67 12.70 -8.10
N GLN A 114 -9.30 12.76 -9.37
CA GLN A 114 -8.60 13.88 -9.99
C GLN A 114 -7.27 14.21 -9.28
N VAL A 115 -6.65 13.21 -8.65
CA VAL A 115 -5.31 13.34 -8.06
C VAL A 115 -4.27 13.35 -9.17
N ILE A 116 -4.50 12.51 -10.19
CA ILE A 116 -3.72 12.42 -11.44
C ILE A 116 -4.67 12.61 -12.63
N SER A 117 -4.13 13.11 -13.74
CA SER A 117 -4.88 13.41 -14.97
C SER A 117 -5.05 12.18 -15.87
N SER A 118 -4.06 11.29 -15.91
CA SER A 118 -3.97 10.11 -16.78
C SER A 118 -3.60 8.85 -16.00
N LEU A 119 -3.72 7.67 -16.63
CA LEU A 119 -3.22 6.39 -16.06
C LEU A 119 -1.79 6.10 -16.54
N VAL A 120 -0.98 7.15 -16.66
CA VAL A 120 0.42 7.04 -17.07
C VAL A 120 1.28 7.10 -15.82
N PHE A 121 2.23 6.16 -15.72
CA PHE A 121 3.25 6.18 -14.70
C PHE A 121 4.57 5.71 -15.31
N SER A 122 5.68 6.18 -14.75
CA SER A 122 7.01 5.69 -15.06
C SER A 122 7.72 5.26 -13.80
N ILE A 123 8.51 4.20 -13.92
CA ILE A 123 9.39 3.71 -12.87
C ILE A 123 10.81 3.84 -13.39
N HIS A 124 11.58 4.72 -12.77
CA HIS A 124 13.01 4.81 -13.03
C HIS A 124 13.74 4.13 -11.89
N ALA A 125 14.57 3.14 -12.20
CA ALA A 125 15.39 2.44 -11.22
C ALA A 125 16.86 2.60 -11.59
N GLU A 126 17.65 3.13 -10.66
CA GLU A 126 19.09 3.29 -10.76
C GLU A 126 19.79 2.30 -9.85
N GLN A 127 20.72 1.55 -10.43
CA GLN A 127 21.64 0.72 -9.67
C GLN A 127 22.85 1.57 -9.27
N GLN A 128 22.99 1.82 -7.97
CA GLN A 128 24.15 2.49 -7.38
C GLN A 128 24.87 1.51 -6.45
N GLY A 129 25.80 0.73 -7.01
CA GLY A 129 26.51 -0.33 -6.29
C GLY A 129 25.60 -1.52 -5.94
N PRO A 130 25.59 -2.03 -4.69
CA PRO A 130 24.70 -3.12 -4.27
C PRO A 130 23.25 -2.67 -4.05
N HIS A 131 22.97 -1.37 -4.15
CA HIS A 131 21.65 -0.79 -3.89
C HIS A 131 20.95 -0.43 -5.20
N ILE A 132 19.64 -0.67 -5.24
CA ILE A 132 18.74 -0.17 -6.28
C ILE A 132 17.89 0.91 -5.64
N SER A 133 17.89 2.10 -6.23
CA SER A 133 17.02 3.22 -5.83
C SER A 133 16.22 3.69 -7.05
N GLY A 134 15.16 4.46 -6.86
CA GLY A 134 14.34 4.84 -7.99
C GLY A 134 13.20 5.79 -7.65
N ASN A 135 12.53 6.28 -8.70
CA ASN A 135 11.39 7.17 -8.60
C ASN A 135 10.18 6.56 -9.32
N LEU A 136 9.00 6.70 -8.70
CA LEU A 136 7.71 6.47 -9.33
C LEU A 136 7.11 7.85 -9.67
N THR A 137 6.90 8.11 -10.95
CA THR A 137 6.28 9.36 -11.42
C THR A 137 4.85 9.10 -11.88
N LEU A 138 3.93 9.97 -11.49
CA LEU A 138 2.49 9.85 -11.77
C LEU A 138 1.99 11.12 -12.51
N ASP A 139 2.39 11.35 -13.78
CA ASP A 139 1.78 12.41 -14.61
C ASP A 139 2.07 12.28 -16.12
N ASP A 140 1.32 13.06 -16.92
CA ASP A 140 1.41 13.28 -18.37
C ASP A 140 2.35 14.45 -18.73
N SER A 141 2.74 15.28 -17.75
CA SER A 141 3.52 16.50 -17.97
C SER A 141 5.03 16.24 -18.07
N SER A 142 5.48 16.09 -19.31
CA SER A 142 6.83 16.37 -19.81
C SER A 142 8.01 15.72 -19.08
N ILE A 143 8.68 14.86 -19.84
CA ILE A 143 10.14 14.93 -19.99
C ILE A 143 10.48 16.39 -20.35
N THR A 144 10.63 17.24 -19.35
CA THR A 144 11.49 18.42 -19.43
C THR A 144 12.59 18.19 -18.41
N GLU A 145 13.84 18.30 -18.85
CA GLU A 145 15.02 18.30 -18.00
C GLU A 145 14.81 19.34 -16.89
N GLY A 146 14.38 18.88 -15.71
CA GLY A 146 13.85 19.81 -14.72
C GLY A 146 13.30 19.08 -13.52
N SER A 147 14.20 18.39 -12.81
CA SER A 147 14.02 17.80 -11.49
C SER A 147 12.83 16.83 -11.34
N PRO A 148 13.07 15.52 -11.19
CA PRO A 148 11.98 14.60 -10.83
C PRO A 148 11.31 15.12 -9.56
N VAL A 149 9.97 15.20 -9.56
CA VAL A 149 9.23 15.31 -8.30
C VAL A 149 9.62 14.08 -7.50
N PRO A 150 10.42 14.20 -6.43
CA PRO A 150 10.73 13.04 -5.65
C PRO A 150 9.41 12.64 -4.99
N VAL A 151 8.84 11.52 -5.43
CA VAL A 151 8.12 10.68 -4.47
C VAL A 151 9.21 10.09 -3.58
N LYS A 152 9.79 10.94 -2.72
CA LYS A 152 10.43 10.49 -1.49
C LYS A 152 9.29 9.82 -0.75
N GLY A 153 9.19 8.50 -0.92
CA GLY A 153 8.57 7.63 0.06
C GLY A 153 9.42 7.64 1.34
N CYS A 154 9.65 8.83 1.91
CA CYS A 154 9.92 8.94 3.34
C CYS A 154 8.56 8.71 4.00
N TRP A 155 8.18 7.44 4.16
CA TRP A 155 7.17 7.04 5.14
C TRP A 155 7.80 7.08 6.53
N SER A 156 8.45 8.20 6.86
CA SER A 156 8.90 8.50 8.20
C SER A 156 7.80 9.29 8.88
N GLN A 157 7.37 8.79 10.04
CA GLN A 157 6.43 9.38 10.99
C GLN A 157 4.95 8.97 10.83
N ILE A 158 4.64 7.72 11.16
CA ILE A 158 3.57 7.52 12.13
C ILE A 158 4.20 7.82 13.49
N LYS A 159 3.90 9.00 14.03
CA LYS A 159 4.32 9.40 15.38
C LYS A 159 3.79 8.37 16.36
N LYS A 160 4.68 7.78 17.15
CA LYS A 160 4.36 7.01 18.35
C LYS A 160 3.47 7.89 19.25
N ILE A 161 2.17 7.59 19.32
CA ILE A 161 1.34 8.10 20.40
C ILE A 161 1.69 7.22 21.60
N THR A 162 2.24 7.88 22.63
CA THR A 162 2.71 7.25 23.86
C THR A 162 1.54 6.99 24.79
#